data_AF-A0A1H0UC45-F1
#
_entry.id   AF-A0A1H0UC45-F1
#
_cell.length_a   1.000
_cell.length_b   1.000
_cell.length_c   1.000
_cell.angle_alpha   90.00
_cell.angle_beta   90.00
_cell.angle_gamma   90.00
#
_symmetry.space_group_name_H-M   'P 1'
#
loop_
_entity.id
_entity.type
_entity.pdbx_description
1 polymer ?
#
loop_
_entity_poly.entity_id
_entity_poly.type
_entity_poly.pdbx_seq_one_letter_code
_entity_poly.pdbx_strand_id
1 'polypeptide(L)' 'MECPHCGEKQYYTKRARKRSAVVTLLTPFIILLNLFDISPYLLVGIYLVFGLSIMGIFPFLIELSNEEEPLW' A
#
# COMPACT_ATOMS: atom_id res chain seq x y z
N MET A 1 4.82 1.85 -16.33
CA MET A 1 4.61 3.29 -16.60
C MET A 1 5.82 3.78 -17.36
N GLU A 2 5.70 4.50 -18.47
CA GLU A 2 6.90 4.99 -19.18
C GLU A 2 7.49 6.20 -18.45
N CYS A 3 8.79 6.20 -18.21
CA CYS A 3 9.46 7.31 -17.56
C CYS A 3 9.62 8.48 -18.54
N PRO A 4 9.15 9.71 -18.22
CA PRO A 4 9.25 10.84 -19.14
C PRO A 4 10.69 11.34 -19.36
N HIS A 5 11.65 10.91 -18.53
CA HIS A 5 13.06 11.33 -18.65
C HIS A 5 13.90 10.37 -19.51
N CYS A 6 13.68 9.06 -19.41
CA CYS A 6 14.46 8.06 -20.16
C CYS A 6 13.64 7.28 -21.20
N GLY A 7 12.31 7.40 -21.22
CA GLY A 7 11.42 6.65 -22.11
C GLY A 7 11.26 5.17 -21.75
N GLU A 8 11.99 4.66 -20.76
CA GLU A 8 11.94 3.25 -20.39
C GLU A 8 10.72 2.91 -19.54
N LYS A 9 10.22 1.69 -19.70
CA LYS A 9 9.09 1.17 -18.95
C LYS A 9 9.51 0.86 -17.51
N GLN A 10 8.91 1.56 -16.56
CA GLN A 10 9.07 1.37 -15.13
C GLN A 10 8.17 0.24 -14.62
N TYR A 11 8.76 -0.65 -13.84
CA TYR A 11 8.13 -1.75 -13.13
C TYR A 11 8.41 -1.61 -11.63
N TYR A 12 7.53 -2.17 -10.81
CA TYR A 12 7.83 -2.36 -9.39
C TYR A 12 8.93 -3.41 -9.23
N THR A 13 9.91 -3.16 -8.37
CA THR A 13 10.89 -4.19 -7.97
C THR A 13 10.20 -5.34 -7.22
N LYS A 14 10.79 -6.54 -7.18
CA LYS A 14 10.26 -7.65 -6.37
C LYS A 14 10.09 -7.26 -4.91
N ARG A 15 11.04 -6.47 -4.38
CA ARG A 15 11.01 -5.98 -3.00
C ARG A 15 9.80 -5.08 -2.76
N ALA A 16 9.55 -4.13 -3.64
CA ALA A 16 8.39 -3.24 -3.56
C ALA A 16 7.07 -4.01 -3.69
N ARG A 17 7.00 -4.98 -4.61
CA ARG A 17 5.83 -5.88 -4.75
C ARG A 17 5.57 -6.67 -3.47
N LYS A 18 6.61 -7.27 -2.86
CA LYS A 18 6.47 -8.04 -1.61
C LYS A 18 6.00 -7.17 -0.44
N ARG A 19 6.57 -5.97 -0.28
CA ARG A 19 6.15 -5.00 0.75
C ARG A 19 4.69 -4.60 0.56
N SER A 20 4.33 -4.23 -0.67
CA SER A 20 2.96 -3.83 -1.01
C SER A 20 1.97 -4.98 -0.79
N ALA A 21 2.34 -6.22 -1.14
CA ALA A 21 1.51 -7.39 -0.90
C ALA A 21 1.24 -7.63 0.59
N VAL A 22 2.25 -7.45 1.46
CA VAL A 22 2.06 -7.55 2.91
C VAL A 22 1.11 -6.47 3.42
N VAL A 23 1.27 -5.22 2.96
CA VAL A 23 0.36 -4.12 3.35
C VAL A 23 -1.07 -4.41 2.89
N THR A 24 -1.27 -4.83 1.64
CA THR A 24 -2.58 -5.20 1.11
C THR A 24 -3.21 -6.35 1.89
N LEU A 25 -2.42 -7.37 2.25
CA LEU A 25 -2.90 -8.49 3.05
C LEU A 25 -3.31 -8.07 4.46
N LEU A 26 -2.58 -7.14 5.07
CA LEU A 26 -2.86 -6.66 6.43
C LEU A 26 -4.01 -5.63 6.49
N THR A 27 -4.25 -4.89 5.42
CA THR A 27 -5.29 -3.85 5.33
C THR A 27 -6.69 -4.31 5.80
N PRO A 28 -7.25 -5.46 5.36
CA PRO A 28 -8.60 -5.88 5.78
C PRO A 28 -8.72 -6.18 7.28
N PHE A 29 -7.62 -6.46 7.98
CA PHE A 29 -7.68 -6.79 9.42
C PHE A 29 -8.15 -5.61 10.28
N ILE A 30 -8.11 -4.37 9.78
CA ILE A 30 -8.66 -3.23 10.51
C ILE A 30 -10.17 -3.33 10.72
N ILE A 31 -10.88 -4.12 9.91
CA ILE A 31 -12.32 -4.39 10.08
C ILE A 31 -12.60 -5.15 11.37
N LEU A 32 -11.64 -5.89 11.91
CA LEU A 32 -11.80 -6.61 13.19
C LEU A 32 -12.07 -5.66 14.37
N LEU A 33 -11.78 -4.36 14.23
CA LEU A 33 -12.16 -3.36 15.23
C LEU A 33 -13.68 -3.26 15.45
N ASN A 34 -14.51 -3.70 14.49
CA ASN A 34 -15.96 -3.77 14.66
C ASN A 34 -16.41 -4.84 15.66
N LEU A 35 -15.53 -5.75 16.07
CA LEU A 35 -15.85 -6.78 17.08
C LEU A 35 -15.82 -6.21 18.50
N PHE A 36 -15.35 -4.98 18.68
CA PHE A 36 -15.28 -4.29 19.97
C PHE A 36 -16.41 -3.28 20.08
N ASP A 37 -16.83 -2.97 21.32
CA ASP A 37 -17.87 -1.98 21.61
C ASP A 37 -17.31 -0.54 21.53
N ILE A 38 -16.93 -0.14 20.31
CA ILE A 38 -16.38 1.18 19.99
C ILE A 38 -17.49 2.02 19.35
N SER A 39 -17.58 3.29 19.78
CA SER A 39 -18.51 4.25 19.18
C SER A 39 -18.36 4.33 17.66
N PRO A 40 -19.46 4.30 16.87
CA PRO A 40 -19.41 4.39 15.42
C PRO A 40 -18.66 5.63 14.91
N TYR A 41 -18.80 6.77 15.60
CA TYR A 41 -18.11 8.00 15.24
C TYR A 41 -16.59 7.89 15.37
N LEU A 42 -16.12 7.16 16.39
CA LEU A 42 -14.69 6.90 16.59
C LEU A 42 -14.16 5.91 15.54
N LEU A 43 -14.92 4.86 15.22
CA LEU A 43 -14.55 3.90 14.16
C LEU A 43 -14.35 4.58 12.81
N VAL A 44 -15.27 5.47 12.42
CA VAL A 44 -15.14 6.26 11.18
C VAL A 44 -13.86 7.11 11.20
N GLY A 45 -13.57 7.78 12.32
CA GLY A 45 -12.33 8.55 12.47
C GLY A 45 -11.08 7.68 12.33
N ILE A 46 -11.07 6.50 12.94
CA ILE A 46 -9.95 5.54 12.85
C ILE A 46 -9.74 5.09 11.41
N TYR A 47 -10.80 4.74 10.69
CA TYR A 47 -10.70 4.31 9.29
C TYR A 47 -10.20 5.41 8.37
N LEU A 48 -10.64 6.65 8.59
CA LEU A 48 -10.14 7.80 7.84
C LEU A 48 -8.64 8.02 8.07
N VAL A 49 -8.21 8.05 9.32
CA VAL A 49 -6.79 8.24 9.65
C VAL A 49 -5.94 7.08 9.12
N PHE A 50 -6.43 5.86 9.19
CA PHE A 50 -5.75 4.70 8.62
C PHE A 50 -5.64 4.78 7.09
N GLY A 51 -6.71 5.13 6.39
CA GLY A 51 -6.68 5.30 4.94
C GLY A 51 -5.67 6.37 4.52
N LEU A 52 -5.69 7.53 5.18
CA LEU A 52 -4.76 8.62 4.92
C LEU A 52 -3.31 8.22 5.22
N SER A 53 -3.06 7.47 6.30
CA SER A 53 -1.71 7.01 6.64
C SER A 53 -1.18 6.01 5.61
N ILE A 54 -2.01 5.07 5.14
CA ILE A 54 -1.62 4.15 4.07
C ILE A 54 -1.30 4.93 2.79
N MET A 55 -2.13 5.89 2.38
CA MET A 55 -1.84 6.73 1.20
C MET A 55 -0.54 7.52 1.34
N GLY A 56 -0.27 8.06 2.54
CA GLY A 56 0.97 8.77 2.83
C GLY A 56 2.20 7.87 2.86
N ILE A 57 2.08 6.64 3.36
CA ILE A 57 3.20 5.68 3.49
C ILE A 57 3.48 4.94 2.17
N PHE A 58 2.46 4.69 1.36
CA PHE A 58 2.57 3.95 0.10
C PHE A 58 3.70 4.43 -0.83
N PRO A 59 3.89 5.74 -1.11
CA PRO A 59 4.99 6.19 -1.97
C PRO A 59 6.38 5.82 -1.42
N PHE A 60 6.55 5.71 -0.11
CA PHE A 60 7.82 5.33 0.52
C PHE A 60 8.08 3.81 0.49
N LEU A 61 7.07 3.01 0.16
CA LEU A 61 7.18 1.56 0.01
C LEU A 61 7.43 1.14 -1.44
N ILE A 62 7.28 2.06 -2.38
CA ILE A 62 7.45 1.82 -3.81
C ILE A 62 8.92 2.04 -4.20
N GLU A 63 9.43 1.11 -5.00
CA GLU A 63 10.73 1.19 -5.63
C GLU A 63 10.53 0.75 -7.08
N LEU A 64 10.99 1.57 -8.02
CA LEU A 64 10.84 1.35 -9.45
C LEU A 64 12.15 0.87 -10.06
N SER A 65 12.05 0.01 -11.06
CA SER A 65 13.15 -0.48 -11.87
C SER A 65 12.74 -0.48 -13.34
N ASN A 66 13.72 -0.31 -14.23
CA ASN A 66 13.53 -0.40 -15.68
C ASN A 66 13.42 -1.87 -16.13
N GLU A 67 13.82 -2.80 -15.27
CA GLU A 67 13.80 -4.23 -15.55
C GLU A 67 12.55 -4.89 -14.96
N GLU A 68 11.93 -5.76 -15.76
CA GLU A 68 10.86 -6.61 -15.28
C GLU A 68 11.45 -7.80 -14.52
N GLU A 69 11.63 -7.62 -13.20
CA GLU A 69 12.11 -8.71 -12.36
C GLU A 69 11.08 -9.86 -12.30
N PRO A 70 11.54 -11.14 -12.39
CA PRO A 70 10.64 -12.29 -12.36
C PRO A 70 9.92 -12.40 -11.02
N LEU A 71 8.71 -12.94 -11.00
CA LEU A 71 7.92 -13.03 -9.77
C LEU A 71 8.44 -14.07 -8.75
N TRP A 72 9.34 -14.96 -9.18
CA TRP A 72 10.03 -15.98 -8.39
C TRP A 72 11.47 -15.57 -8.08
#